data_AF-A0A946WEI1-F1
#
_entry.id   AF-A0A946WEI1-F1
#
_cell.length_a   1.000
_cell.length_b   1.000
_cell.length_c   1.000
_cell.angle_alpha   90.00
_cell.angle_beta   90.00
_cell.angle_gamma   90.00
#
_symmetry.space_group_name_H-M   'P 1'
#
loop_
_entity.id
_entity.type
_entity.pdbx_description
1 polymer ?
#
loop_
_entity_poly.entity_id
_entity_poly.type
_entity_poly.pdbx_seq_one_letter_code
_entity_poly.pdbx_strand_id
1 'polypeptide(L)'
;MKTNTQSNKGFTLIELIMVTMILGILAAVAIPRYTASVEKAEEAAENAVISSIRSGLETYATEQLMEHGRREWPENPFDALTETPAGYAVDNIGHPTNSGDAASDGEWTYNTMGGTESASSNSDATVEDGDAPPALPDAGQQGTIDGFGTYDGSITHMRGDNTVKTWYYNNGSMTSEGNSTQA
;
A
#
# COMPACT_ATOMS: atom_id res chain seq x y z
N MET A 1 42.84 -49.22 -32.76
CA MET A 1 41.77 -48.24 -32.50
C MET A 1 40.91 -48.80 -31.36
N LYS A 2 40.90 -48.18 -30.17
CA LYS A 2 40.06 -48.62 -29.05
C LYS A 2 38.73 -47.86 -29.13
N THR A 3 37.63 -48.55 -29.40
CA THR A 3 36.29 -47.95 -29.42
C THR A 3 35.75 -47.92 -28.00
N ASN A 4 35.50 -46.70 -27.50
CA ASN A 4 35.04 -46.44 -26.16
C ASN A 4 33.51 -46.68 -26.10
N THR A 5 33.09 -47.85 -25.63
CA THR A 5 31.67 -48.23 -25.56
C THR A 5 31.06 -47.65 -24.28
N GLN A 6 30.35 -46.53 -24.39
CA GLN A 6 29.60 -45.94 -23.28
C GLN A 6 28.35 -46.79 -22.99
N SER A 7 28.26 -47.35 -21.79
CA SER A 7 27.09 -48.09 -21.31
C SER A 7 25.98 -47.12 -20.89
N ASN A 8 24.96 -46.95 -21.72
CA ASN A 8 23.76 -46.19 -21.37
C ASN A 8 22.91 -47.02 -20.39
N LYS A 9 23.04 -46.76 -19.09
CA LYS A 9 22.13 -47.30 -18.06
C LYS A 9 20.86 -46.45 -18.06
N GLY A 10 19.72 -47.06 -18.37
CA GLY A 10 18.41 -46.41 -18.25
C GLY A 10 17.99 -46.28 -16.78
N PHE A 11 17.29 -45.19 -16.44
CA PHE A 11 16.65 -45.02 -15.13
C PHE A 11 15.57 -46.08 -14.91
N THR A 12 15.46 -46.58 -13.69
CA THR A 12 14.40 -47.53 -13.35
C THR A 12 13.12 -46.79 -12.96
N LEU A 13 11.95 -47.34 -13.30
CA LEU A 13 10.66 -46.71 -13.02
C LEU A 13 10.40 -46.60 -11.50
N ILE A 14 10.89 -47.55 -10.71
CA ILE A 14 10.79 -47.54 -9.25
C ILE A 14 11.58 -46.39 -8.62
N GLU A 15 12.71 -46.03 -9.21
CA GLU A 15 13.60 -44.97 -8.73
C GLU A 15 12.94 -43.60 -8.91
N LEU A 16 12.19 -43.41 -10.01
CA LEU A 16 11.39 -42.22 -10.20
C LEU A 16 10.20 -42.15 -9.21
N ILE A 17 9.55 -43.30 -8.91
CA ILE A 17 8.43 -43.35 -7.96
C ILE A 17 8.87 -43.04 -6.54
N MET A 18 9.99 -43.61 -6.07
CA MET A 18 10.47 -43.37 -4.71
C MET A 18 10.85 -41.89 -4.52
N VAL A 19 11.47 -41.28 -5.53
CA VAL A 19 11.84 -39.86 -5.50
C VAL A 19 10.60 -38.96 -5.43
N THR A 20 9.60 -39.17 -6.29
CA THR A 20 8.38 -38.35 -6.26
C THR A 20 7.55 -38.57 -5.00
N MET A 21 7.58 -39.77 -4.41
CA MET A 21 6.96 -40.04 -3.11
C MET A 21 7.61 -39.23 -1.98
N ILE A 22 8.94 -39.18 -1.92
CA ILE A 22 9.66 -38.38 -0.92
C ILE A 22 9.41 -36.89 -1.15
N LEU A 23 9.48 -36.42 -2.41
CA LEU A 23 9.16 -35.02 -2.76
C LEU A 23 7.71 -34.65 -2.37
N GLY A 24 6.75 -35.57 -2.51
CA GLY A 24 5.37 -35.36 -2.09
C GLY A 24 5.23 -35.13 -0.58
N ILE A 25 5.92 -35.93 0.25
CA ILE A 25 5.91 -35.76 1.71
C ILE A 25 6.57 -34.43 2.11
N LEU A 26 7.70 -34.09 1.48
CA LEU A 26 8.40 -32.83 1.74
C LEU A 26 7.54 -31.63 1.35
N ALA A 27 6.89 -31.67 0.19
CA ALA A 27 6.01 -30.60 -0.27
C ALA A 27 4.82 -30.37 0.67
N ALA A 28 4.20 -31.45 1.18
CA ALA A 28 3.07 -31.37 2.09
C ALA A 28 3.37 -30.59 3.38
N VAL A 29 4.61 -30.67 3.89
CA VAL A 29 5.04 -29.93 5.09
C VAL A 29 5.68 -28.58 4.73
N ALA A 30 6.36 -28.49 3.60
CA ALA A 30 7.08 -27.29 3.19
C ALA A 30 6.13 -26.16 2.75
N ILE A 31 5.09 -26.46 1.97
CA ILE A 31 4.16 -25.46 1.43
C ILE A 31 3.47 -24.63 2.54
N PRO A 32 2.77 -25.23 3.53
CA PRO A 32 2.08 -24.43 4.55
C PRO A 32 3.04 -23.65 5.47
N ARG A 33 4.26 -24.17 5.66
CA ARG A 33 5.29 -23.44 6.42
C ARG A 33 5.85 -22.26 5.62
N TYR A 34 5.99 -22.42 4.31
CA TYR A 34 6.44 -21.38 3.42
C TYR A 34 5.43 -20.24 3.34
N THR A 35 4.15 -20.53 3.11
CA THR A 35 3.09 -19.50 3.05
C THR A 35 3.01 -18.69 4.34
N ALA A 36 2.99 -19.36 5.50
CA ALA A 36 2.99 -18.67 6.80
C ALA A 36 4.27 -17.85 7.07
N SER A 37 5.39 -18.20 6.43
CA SER A 37 6.63 -17.41 6.52
C SER A 37 6.58 -16.17 5.63
N VAL A 38 5.94 -16.26 4.47
CA VAL A 38 5.73 -15.14 3.55
C VAL A 38 4.75 -14.14 4.17
N GLU A 39 3.60 -14.60 4.66
CA GLU A 39 2.59 -13.74 5.33
C GLU A 39 3.20 -12.92 6.49
N LYS A 40 4.07 -13.54 7.30
CA LYS A 40 4.77 -12.84 8.40
C LYS A 40 5.80 -11.83 7.91
N ALA A 41 6.47 -12.11 6.79
CA ALA A 41 7.42 -11.19 6.20
C ALA A 41 6.70 -9.97 5.60
N GLU A 42 5.55 -10.19 4.94
CA GLU A 42 4.68 -9.14 4.44
C GLU A 42 4.15 -8.26 5.58
N GLU A 43 3.59 -8.86 6.64
CA GLU A 43 3.12 -8.10 7.81
C GLU A 43 4.25 -7.28 8.46
N ALA A 44 5.47 -7.82 8.54
CA ALA A 44 6.61 -7.09 9.06
C ALA A 44 7.01 -5.91 8.15
N ALA A 45 6.95 -6.09 6.83
CA ALA A 45 7.25 -5.05 5.86
C ALA A 45 6.20 -3.93 5.89
N GLU A 46 4.91 -4.27 5.95
CA GLU A 46 3.82 -3.31 6.10
C GLU A 46 3.97 -2.48 7.37
N ASN A 47 4.22 -3.14 8.51
CA ASN A 47 4.41 -2.46 9.77
C ASN A 47 5.60 -1.50 9.74
N ALA A 48 6.68 -1.85 9.01
CA ALA A 48 7.82 -0.96 8.83
C ALA A 48 7.44 0.30 8.02
N VAL A 49 6.66 0.15 6.95
CA VAL A 49 6.18 1.28 6.13
C VAL A 49 5.21 2.15 6.93
N ILE A 50 4.23 1.57 7.62
CA ILE A 50 3.28 2.34 8.43
C ILE A 50 4.01 3.06 9.58
N SER A 51 5.01 2.42 10.18
CA SER A 51 5.83 3.06 11.22
C SER A 51 6.65 4.23 10.67
N SER A 52 7.21 4.12 9.46
CA SER A 52 7.95 5.23 8.85
C SER A 52 7.02 6.40 8.55
N ILE A 53 5.81 6.13 8.05
CA ILE A 53 4.78 7.15 7.79
C ILE A 53 4.40 7.88 9.07
N ARG A 54 4.11 7.16 10.15
CA ARG A 54 3.79 7.79 11.46
C ARG A 54 4.92 8.70 11.94
N SER A 55 6.17 8.25 11.81
CA SER A 55 7.34 9.05 12.22
C SER A 55 7.56 10.27 11.31
N GLY A 56 7.39 10.10 9.99
CA GLY A 56 7.51 11.18 9.02
C GLY A 56 6.45 12.25 9.25
N LEU A 57 5.20 11.83 9.41
CA LEU A 57 4.08 12.72 9.73
C LEU A 57 4.36 13.54 11.00
N GLU A 58 4.82 12.91 12.08
CA GLU A 58 5.10 13.63 13.34
C GLU A 58 6.22 14.68 13.17
N THR A 59 7.22 14.33 12.36
CA THR A 59 8.32 15.25 12.02
C THR A 59 7.78 16.44 11.22
N TYR A 60 7.00 16.18 10.17
CA TYR A 60 6.35 17.21 9.36
C TYR A 60 5.49 18.15 10.22
N ALA A 61 4.64 17.59 11.08
CA ALA A 61 3.78 18.40 11.94
C ALA A 61 4.57 19.26 12.94
N THR A 62 5.73 18.77 13.38
CA THR A 62 6.64 19.54 14.24
C THR A 62 7.30 20.68 13.46
N GLU A 63 7.71 20.45 12.22
CA GLU A 63 8.25 21.47 11.33
C GLU A 63 7.21 22.57 11.06
N GLN A 64 5.98 22.20 10.71
CA GLN A 64 4.88 23.14 10.52
C GLN A 64 4.58 23.95 11.80
N LEU A 65 4.67 23.32 12.98
CA LEU A 65 4.50 24.02 14.25
C LEU A 65 5.58 25.07 14.48
N MET A 66 6.81 24.80 14.07
CA MET A 66 7.92 25.74 14.20
C MET A 66 7.82 26.90 13.20
N GLU A 67 7.37 26.63 11.97
CA GLU A 67 7.30 27.61 10.88
C GLU A 67 6.03 28.47 10.94
N HIS A 68 4.88 27.84 11.14
CA HIS A 68 3.55 28.48 11.08
C HIS A 68 2.87 28.62 12.45
N GLY A 69 3.49 28.15 13.52
CA GLY A 69 2.94 28.25 14.87
C GLY A 69 1.78 27.30 15.16
N ARG A 70 1.51 26.34 14.25
CA ARG A 70 0.48 25.32 14.41
C ARG A 70 0.85 24.03 13.70
N ARG A 71 0.40 22.90 14.25
CA ARG A 71 0.60 21.59 13.64
C ARG A 71 -0.32 21.45 12.44
N GLU A 72 0.26 21.05 11.32
CA GLU A 72 -0.44 20.75 10.07
C GLU A 72 0.12 19.45 9.51
N TRP A 73 -0.67 18.79 8.68
CA TRP A 73 -0.32 17.49 8.09
C TRP A 73 -0.41 17.62 6.58
N PRO A 74 0.45 16.88 5.84
CA PRO A 74 0.33 16.87 4.39
C PRO A 74 -0.98 16.19 4.00
N GLU A 75 -1.51 16.55 2.82
CA GLU A 75 -2.66 15.85 2.26
C GLU A 75 -2.32 14.38 2.05
N ASN A 76 -1.21 14.10 1.38
CA ASN A 76 -0.71 12.75 1.19
C ASN A 76 0.31 12.37 2.29
N PRO A 77 0.06 11.33 3.09
CA PRO A 77 0.97 10.92 4.16
C PRO A 77 2.33 10.40 3.67
N PHE A 78 2.43 9.99 2.40
CA PHE A 78 3.71 9.61 1.79
C PHE A 78 4.63 10.79 1.51
N ASP A 79 4.10 12.02 1.42
CA ASP A 79 4.91 13.23 1.20
C ASP A 79 5.75 13.59 2.44
N ALA A 80 5.39 13.05 3.61
CA ALA A 80 6.19 13.19 4.82
C ALA A 80 7.40 12.24 4.88
N LEU A 81 7.59 11.39 3.87
CA LEU A 81 8.71 10.45 3.79
C LEU A 81 9.82 11.00 2.89
N THR A 82 11.07 10.68 3.23
CA THR A 82 12.23 10.95 2.35
C THR A 82 12.22 10.07 1.11
N GLU A 83 11.79 8.82 1.25
CA GLU A 83 11.66 7.85 0.17
C GLU A 83 10.31 7.14 0.29
N THR A 84 9.59 7.06 -0.83
CA THR A 84 8.34 6.30 -0.91
C THR A 84 8.63 4.79 -0.91
N PRO A 85 7.75 3.96 -0.35
CA PRO A 85 7.96 2.51 -0.34
C PRO A 85 8.00 1.94 -1.76
N ALA A 86 8.65 0.78 -1.91
CA ALA A 86 8.59 0.02 -3.14
C ALA A 86 7.13 -0.36 -3.44
N GLY A 87 6.71 -0.20 -4.70
CA GLY A 87 5.34 -0.45 -5.13
C GLY A 87 4.39 0.73 -4.88
N TYR A 88 4.88 1.88 -4.41
CA TYR A 88 4.03 3.08 -4.36
C TYR A 88 3.53 3.47 -5.75
N ALA A 89 2.21 3.59 -5.89
CA ALA A 89 1.55 3.89 -7.15
C ALA A 89 1.92 5.30 -7.58
N VAL A 90 2.63 5.38 -8.70
CA VAL A 90 3.05 6.62 -9.31
C VAL A 90 2.55 6.74 -10.74
N ASP A 91 2.33 7.97 -11.19
CA ASP A 91 1.97 8.25 -12.58
C ASP A 91 3.16 7.93 -13.51
N ASN A 92 2.95 8.10 -14.82
CA ASN A 92 4.00 7.87 -15.82
C ASN A 92 5.22 8.81 -15.71
N ILE A 93 5.21 9.75 -14.76
CA ILE A 93 6.26 10.74 -14.48
C ILE A 93 6.86 10.52 -13.07
N GLY A 94 6.37 9.56 -12.29
CA GLY A 94 6.86 9.24 -10.96
C GLY A 94 6.20 10.04 -9.83
N HIS A 95 5.10 10.75 -10.09
CA HIS A 95 4.34 11.42 -9.03
C HIS A 95 3.39 10.45 -8.33
N PRO A 96 3.17 10.59 -7.01
CA PRO A 96 2.10 9.91 -6.30
C PRO A 96 0.78 9.96 -7.07
N THR A 97 0.17 8.82 -7.35
CA THR A 97 -1.22 8.81 -7.84
C THR A 97 -2.16 8.51 -6.70
N ASN A 98 -3.16 9.38 -6.51
CA ASN A 98 -4.36 9.08 -5.75
C ASN A 98 -5.28 8.18 -6.59
N SER A 99 -4.73 7.05 -7.03
CA SER A 99 -5.47 5.97 -7.68
C SER A 99 -6.06 5.14 -6.56
N GLY A 100 -7.31 4.67 -6.71
CA GLY A 100 -8.14 4.04 -5.68
C GLY A 100 -7.50 2.93 -4.82
N ASP A 101 -8.24 1.87 -4.49
CA ASP A 101 -7.64 0.79 -3.72
C ASP A 101 -6.53 0.09 -4.54
N ALA A 102 -5.45 -0.31 -3.88
CA ALA A 102 -4.30 -1.01 -4.47
C ALA A 102 -4.79 -2.19 -5.30
N ALA A 103 -4.38 -2.27 -6.57
CA ALA A 103 -4.92 -3.19 -7.56
C ALA A 103 -3.90 -4.22 -8.06
N SER A 104 -2.63 -4.03 -7.71
CA SER A 104 -1.51 -4.91 -8.07
C SER A 104 -0.75 -5.38 -6.83
N ASP A 105 -0.20 -6.60 -6.89
CA ASP A 105 0.62 -7.14 -5.81
C ASP A 105 1.79 -6.21 -5.43
N GLY A 106 1.94 -5.94 -4.14
CA GLY A 106 2.95 -5.05 -3.59
C GLY A 106 2.64 -3.56 -3.74
N GLU A 107 1.51 -3.20 -4.37
CA GLU A 107 1.15 -1.81 -4.63
C GLU A 107 0.75 -1.08 -3.34
N TRP A 108 1.18 0.18 -3.21
CA TRP A 108 0.76 1.09 -2.15
C TRP A 108 0.03 2.29 -2.76
N THR A 109 -1.14 2.66 -2.24
CA THR A 109 -1.88 3.85 -2.68
C THR A 109 -2.32 4.70 -1.50
N TYR A 110 -2.60 5.98 -1.78
CA TYR A 110 -3.27 6.88 -0.85
C TYR A 110 -4.55 7.41 -1.49
N ASN A 111 -5.64 7.35 -0.72
CA ASN A 111 -6.97 7.75 -1.14
C ASN A 111 -7.48 8.86 -0.21
N THR A 112 -7.59 10.09 -0.69
CA THR A 112 -8.25 11.17 0.04
C THR A 112 -9.75 10.89 0.15
N MET A 113 -10.32 10.91 1.36
CA MET A 113 -11.77 10.84 1.52
C MET A 113 -12.36 12.23 1.26
N GLY A 114 -12.76 12.45 0.01
CA GLY A 114 -13.31 13.72 -0.49
C GLY A 114 -13.47 13.76 -2.01
N GLY A 115 -12.90 12.80 -2.74
CA GLY A 115 -13.14 12.65 -4.17
C GLY A 115 -14.46 11.93 -4.46
N THR A 116 -15.60 12.61 -4.37
CA THR A 116 -16.65 12.30 -5.34
C THR A 116 -16.12 12.73 -6.70
N GLU A 117 -15.69 11.73 -7.46
CA GLU A 117 -15.69 11.72 -8.92
C GLU A 117 -14.66 12.65 -9.57
N SER A 118 -14.24 12.26 -10.78
CA SER A 118 -13.48 13.12 -11.67
C SER A 118 -14.05 14.54 -11.62
N ALA A 119 -13.25 15.53 -11.26
CA ALA A 119 -13.54 16.89 -11.66
C ALA A 119 -13.53 16.87 -13.19
N SER A 120 -14.70 16.66 -13.81
CA SER A 120 -14.91 17.13 -15.17
C SER A 120 -14.49 18.58 -15.13
N SER A 121 -13.42 18.92 -15.83
CA SER A 121 -12.97 20.30 -15.97
C SER A 121 -14.11 21.09 -16.59
N ASN A 122 -15.00 21.63 -15.76
CA ASN A 122 -16.00 22.57 -16.22
C ASN A 122 -15.33 23.93 -16.11
N SER A 123 -14.76 24.35 -17.24
CA SER A 123 -14.04 25.60 -17.41
C SER A 123 -15.03 26.78 -17.41
N ASP A 124 -15.66 27.06 -16.28
CA ASP A 124 -16.48 28.26 -16.14
C ASP A 124 -16.51 28.73 -14.68
N ALA A 125 -15.44 29.42 -14.27
CA ALA A 125 -15.44 30.23 -13.07
C ALA A 125 -15.41 31.70 -13.51
N THR A 126 -16.54 32.38 -13.35
CA THR A 126 -16.63 33.84 -13.46
C THR A 126 -15.96 34.45 -12.23
N VAL A 127 -15.07 35.41 -12.46
CA VAL A 127 -14.30 36.11 -11.43
C VAL A 127 -15.19 37.21 -10.84
N GLU A 128 -15.61 37.07 -9.58
CA GLU A 128 -16.16 38.19 -8.82
C GLU A 128 -15.09 38.80 -7.92
N ASP A 129 -14.88 40.10 -8.13
CA ASP A 129 -13.93 40.98 -7.47
C ASP A 129 -14.54 41.48 -6.16
N GLY A 130 -13.85 41.31 -5.03
CA GLY A 130 -14.34 41.80 -3.73
C GLY A 130 -13.46 41.41 -2.56
N ASP A 131 -12.75 42.41 -2.01
CA ASP A 131 -11.97 42.34 -0.77
C ASP A 131 -12.75 41.70 0.39
N ALA A 132 -12.48 40.42 0.66
CA ALA A 132 -12.76 39.76 1.93
C ALA A 132 -11.42 39.35 2.55
N PRO A 133 -11.22 39.51 3.88
CA PRO A 133 -10.05 38.94 4.54
C PRO A 133 -9.98 37.44 4.25
N PRO A 134 -8.79 36.83 4.09
CA PRO A 134 -8.68 35.41 3.77
C PRO A 134 -9.48 34.64 4.82
N ALA A 135 -10.54 33.98 4.36
CA ALA A 135 -11.27 33.06 5.20
C ALA A 135 -10.25 32.05 5.74
N LEU A 136 -10.35 31.75 7.04
CA LEU A 136 -9.67 30.58 7.61
C LEU A 136 -9.91 29.40 6.65
N PRO A 137 -8.88 28.61 6.30
CA PRO A 137 -9.09 27.44 5.45
C PRO A 137 -10.21 26.62 6.08
N ASP A 138 -11.28 26.42 5.31
CA ASP A 138 -12.46 25.69 5.72
C ASP A 138 -12.01 24.31 6.24
N ALA A 139 -12.36 24.00 7.47
CA ALA A 139 -11.96 22.76 8.10
C ALA A 139 -12.73 21.62 7.42
N GLY A 140 -12.09 20.97 6.45
CA GLY A 140 -12.40 19.64 5.94
C GLY A 140 -13.85 19.41 5.52
N GLN A 141 -14.10 19.29 4.20
CA GLN A 141 -15.27 18.58 3.69
C GLN A 141 -15.13 17.10 4.08
N GLN A 142 -15.48 16.79 5.33
CA GLN A 142 -15.15 15.57 6.03
C GLN A 142 -16.26 14.53 5.77
N GLY A 143 -15.99 13.58 4.88
CA GLY A 143 -16.95 12.62 4.37
C GLY A 143 -17.30 11.52 5.38
N THR A 144 -18.59 11.37 5.67
CA THR A 144 -19.13 10.24 6.46
C THR A 144 -19.30 9.01 5.57
N ILE A 145 -18.64 7.90 5.90
CA ILE A 145 -18.95 6.60 5.29
C ILE A 145 -19.12 5.55 6.41
N ASP A 146 -20.34 5.02 6.51
CA ASP A 146 -20.69 3.73 7.14
C ASP A 146 -20.41 3.52 8.64
N GLY A 147 -20.86 4.45 9.49
CA GLY A 147 -21.06 4.17 10.93
C GLY A 147 -19.78 4.01 11.76
N PHE A 148 -18.63 4.14 11.13
CA PHE A 148 -17.33 4.39 11.75
C PHE A 148 -16.95 5.84 11.42
N GLY A 149 -16.26 6.53 12.34
CA GLY A 149 -16.16 8.01 12.36
C GLY A 149 -15.58 8.65 11.08
N THR A 150 -15.57 9.98 11.05
CA THR A 150 -15.10 10.72 9.88
C THR A 150 -13.57 10.63 9.71
N TYR A 151 -13.11 10.33 8.50
CA TYR A 151 -11.70 10.13 8.15
C TYR A 151 -11.29 11.11 7.03
N ASP A 152 -10.01 11.49 6.97
CA ASP A 152 -9.44 12.41 5.95
C ASP A 152 -8.92 11.65 4.73
N GLY A 153 -8.53 10.38 4.91
CA GLY A 153 -8.11 9.50 3.82
C GLY A 153 -7.70 8.12 4.31
N SER A 154 -7.34 7.26 3.37
CA SER A 154 -6.85 5.91 3.64
C SER A 154 -5.59 5.58 2.85
N ILE A 155 -4.70 4.80 3.44
CA ILE A 155 -3.60 4.14 2.74
C ILE A 155 -4.05 2.72 2.45
N THR A 156 -3.80 2.23 1.24
CA THR A 156 -4.05 0.83 0.91
C THR A 156 -2.80 0.11 0.42
N HIS A 157 -2.72 -1.19 0.72
CA HIS A 157 -1.66 -2.06 0.25
C HIS A 157 -2.22 -3.43 -0.14
N MET A 158 -1.81 -3.96 -1.30
CA MET A 158 -2.21 -5.30 -1.75
C MET A 158 -1.08 -6.31 -1.51
N ARG A 159 -1.41 -7.39 -0.80
CA ARG A 159 -0.52 -8.52 -0.52
C ARG A 159 -0.55 -9.56 -1.64
N GLY A 160 0.41 -10.49 -1.64
CA GLY A 160 0.52 -11.56 -2.63
C GLY A 160 -0.62 -12.58 -2.61
N ASP A 161 -1.49 -12.53 -1.60
CA ASP A 161 -2.72 -13.33 -1.47
C ASP A 161 -3.99 -12.61 -1.97
N ASN A 162 -3.83 -11.48 -2.69
CA ASN A 162 -4.90 -10.57 -3.13
C ASN A 162 -5.73 -9.95 -2.00
N THR A 163 -5.24 -9.97 -0.76
CA THR A 163 -5.84 -9.18 0.32
C THR A 163 -5.36 -7.74 0.25
N VAL A 164 -6.29 -6.80 0.41
CA VAL A 164 -6.01 -5.36 0.49
C VAL A 164 -6.14 -4.94 1.94
N LYS A 165 -5.03 -4.47 2.49
CA LYS A 165 -4.96 -3.82 3.80
C LYS A 165 -5.27 -2.34 3.65
N THR A 166 -6.09 -1.81 4.54
CA THR A 166 -6.47 -0.41 4.54
C THR A 166 -6.23 0.20 5.92
N TRP A 167 -5.49 1.30 5.95
CA TRP A 167 -5.26 2.09 7.16
C TRP A 167 -5.96 3.44 6.98
N TYR A 168 -6.90 3.76 7.86
CA TYR A 168 -7.63 5.03 7.82
C TYR A 168 -6.96 6.05 8.73
N TYR A 169 -6.94 7.31 8.27
CA TYR A 169 -6.29 8.41 8.97
C TYR A 169 -7.25 9.58 9.16
N ASN A 170 -7.09 10.27 10.28
CA ASN A 170 -7.70 11.57 10.57
C ASN A 170 -6.62 12.46 11.19
N ASN A 171 -6.35 13.59 10.55
CA ASN A 171 -5.48 14.64 11.02
C ASN A 171 -4.10 14.10 11.46
N GLY A 172 -3.46 13.34 10.57
CA GLY A 172 -2.14 12.72 10.77
C GLY A 172 -2.10 11.54 11.75
N SER A 173 -3.22 11.19 12.38
CA SER A 173 -3.33 10.03 13.25
C SER A 173 -4.09 8.92 12.57
N MET A 174 -3.57 7.70 12.68
CA MET A 174 -4.28 6.51 12.22
C MET A 174 -5.42 6.16 13.18
N THR A 175 -6.61 5.91 12.66
CA THR A 175 -7.84 5.77 13.45
C THR A 175 -8.44 4.38 13.41
N SER A 176 -8.21 3.63 12.32
CA SER A 176 -8.72 2.27 12.16
C SER A 176 -7.94 1.50 11.10
N GLU A 177 -8.03 0.18 11.17
CA GLU A 177 -7.48 -0.76 10.18
C GLU A 177 -8.62 -1.62 9.63
N GLY A 178 -8.59 -1.87 8.32
CA GLY A 178 -9.51 -2.74 7.60
C GLY A 178 -8.76 -3.74 6.73
N ASN A 179 -9.45 -4.81 6.34
CA ASN A 179 -8.95 -5.78 5.37
C ASN A 179 -10.09 -6.18 4.43
N SER A 180 -9.84 -6.18 3.13
CA SER A 180 -10.75 -6.68 2.10
C SER A 180 -10.02 -7.68 1.20
N THR A 181 -10.76 -8.52 0.48
CA THR A 181 -10.18 -9.45 -0.50
C THR A 181 -10.77 -9.09 -1.86
N GLN A 182 -9.91 -8.84 -2.85
CA GLN A 182 -10.38 -8.61 -4.22
C GLN A 182 -10.75 -9.95 -4.86
N ALA A 183 -11.95 -10.01 -5.46
CA ALA A 183 -12.52 -11.20 -6.09
C ALA A 183 -12.05 -11.40 -7.53
#